data_AF-A0A392M401-F1
#
_entry.id   AF-A0A392M401-F1
#
_cell.length_a   1.000
_cell.length_b   1.000
_cell.length_c   1.000
_cell.angle_alpha   90.00
_cell.angle_beta   90.00
_cell.angle_gamma   90.00
#
_symmetry.space_group_name_H-M   'P 1'
#
loop_
_entity.id
_entity.type
_entity.pdbx_description
1 polymer ?
#
loop_
_entity_poly.entity_id
_entity_poly.type
_entity_poly.pdbx_seq_one_letter_code
_entity_poly.pdbx_strand_id
1 'polypeptide(L)'
;RQGTFNESTDNLYNAATQERETTLNQLLIELDGFDTGKGIIFLAATNRRDLLDPALLRPGRLDRKIKILPPNAKGRLDILKIHANKVKISDSVDLSSYAQNLPGWSGARLAQLVQEAALVAVRKQHNSILQSDMDEAVDRLTVGPKRMGVELGYQGQCRRATTEVGVAITSHLLRRYENAKVEYCERISIVPRGQVLLGGRAAEEVIYGRDTSKASVEYLAHASWLARKILTIWNLEDPMVIHGEAPPWRKSFKFVGPRLDFEGDLYDHYDLIEPPLNFNLEAQVAQRTEELIRDMYRKTVSRLREHHAALLETIKVNLQ
;
A
#
# COMPACT_ATOMS: atom_id res chain seq x y z
N ARG A 1 -9.32 1.86 -48.39
CA ARG A 1 -10.04 2.75 -47.46
C ARG A 1 -9.16 2.90 -46.22
N GLN A 2 -8.22 3.85 -46.26
CA GLN A 2 -7.42 4.24 -45.10
C GLN A 2 -8.35 4.91 -44.09
N GLY A 3 -8.25 4.49 -42.83
CA GLY A 3 -9.11 4.95 -41.74
C GLY A 3 -8.79 6.39 -41.37
N THR A 4 -9.77 7.26 -41.58
CA THR A 4 -9.85 8.64 -41.09
C THR A 4 -10.14 8.70 -39.59
N PHE A 5 -9.26 8.11 -38.78
CA PHE A 5 -9.28 8.20 -37.32
C PHE A 5 -7.82 8.20 -36.84
N ASN A 6 -7.18 9.38 -36.76
CA ASN A 6 -6.08 9.66 -35.79
C ASN A 6 -5.43 11.06 -35.88
N GLU A 7 -5.68 11.89 -36.89
CA GLU A 7 -4.97 13.19 -37.00
C GLU A 7 -5.35 14.21 -35.90
N SER A 8 -6.59 14.20 -35.41
CA SER A 8 -7.04 15.17 -34.41
C SER A 8 -6.49 14.90 -33.01
N THR A 9 -6.36 13.63 -32.61
CA THR A 9 -5.80 13.22 -31.32
C THR A 9 -4.30 13.43 -31.24
N ASP A 10 -3.57 13.18 -32.34
CA ASP A 10 -2.12 13.40 -32.41
C ASP A 10 -1.79 14.90 -32.36
N ASN A 11 -2.59 15.75 -33.01
CA ASN A 11 -2.42 17.20 -32.95
C ASN A 11 -2.67 17.79 -31.55
N LEU A 12 -3.67 17.27 -30.81
CA LEU A 12 -3.92 17.67 -29.41
C LEU A 12 -2.80 17.23 -28.47
N TYR A 13 -2.24 16.05 -28.67
CA TYR A 13 -1.12 15.52 -27.87
C TYR A 13 0.16 16.33 -28.09
N ASN A 14 0.41 16.75 -29.34
CA ASN A 14 1.53 17.61 -29.70
C ASN A 14 1.38 19.02 -29.13
N ALA A 15 0.17 19.61 -29.16
CA ALA A 15 -0.07 20.94 -28.60
C ALA A 15 0.15 20.99 -27.08
N ALA A 16 -0.38 20.02 -26.32
CA ALA A 16 -0.20 19.96 -24.87
C ALA A 16 1.26 19.71 -24.45
N THR A 17 2.02 18.98 -25.27
CA THR A 17 3.45 18.76 -25.06
C THR A 17 4.24 20.04 -25.35
N GLN A 18 3.92 20.72 -26.44
CA GLN A 18 4.54 21.98 -26.83
C GLN A 18 4.28 23.09 -25.80
N GLU A 19 3.07 23.21 -25.26
CA GLU A 19 2.76 24.17 -24.18
C GLU A 19 3.54 23.88 -22.89
N ARG A 20 3.72 22.59 -22.55
CA ARG A 20 4.51 22.18 -21.39
C ARG A 20 5.98 22.56 -21.57
N GLU A 21 6.55 22.30 -22.75
CA GLU A 21 7.93 22.63 -23.06
C GLU A 21 8.19 24.13 -23.11
N THR A 22 7.29 24.92 -23.71
CA THR A 22 7.44 26.39 -23.76
C THR A 22 7.40 26.99 -22.35
N THR A 23 6.45 26.55 -21.52
CA THR A 23 6.34 27.01 -20.14
C THR A 23 7.56 26.60 -19.30
N LEU A 24 8.06 25.38 -19.51
CA LEU A 24 9.26 24.88 -18.83
C LEU A 24 10.49 25.68 -19.23
N ASN A 25 10.70 25.93 -20.52
CA ASN A 25 11.84 26.70 -21.02
C ASN A 25 11.82 28.14 -20.49
N GLN A 26 10.64 28.77 -20.42
CA GLN A 26 10.54 30.10 -19.82
C GLN A 26 10.95 30.06 -18.34
N LEU A 27 10.48 29.07 -17.58
CA LEU A 27 10.90 28.91 -16.18
C LEU A 27 12.42 28.72 -16.05
N LEU A 28 13.05 27.96 -16.94
CA LEU A 28 14.50 27.76 -16.93
C LEU A 28 15.26 29.06 -17.21
N ILE A 29 14.80 29.87 -18.17
CA ILE A 29 15.39 31.18 -18.49
C ILE A 29 15.29 32.12 -17.30
N GLU A 30 14.14 32.16 -16.63
CA GLU A 30 13.97 32.99 -15.43
C GLU A 30 14.90 32.51 -14.31
N LEU A 31 14.99 31.19 -14.05
CA LEU A 31 15.86 30.64 -13.01
C LEU A 31 17.34 30.97 -13.24
N ASP A 32 17.82 30.93 -14.49
CA ASP A 32 19.20 31.28 -14.85
C ASP A 32 19.43 32.80 -14.92
N GLY A 33 18.37 33.58 -15.17
CA GLY A 33 18.41 35.03 -15.37
C GLY A 33 18.47 35.85 -14.08
N PHE A 34 18.40 35.20 -12.90
CA PHE A 34 18.51 35.92 -11.63
C PHE A 34 19.96 36.28 -11.30
N ASP A 35 20.22 37.59 -11.24
CA ASP A 35 21.42 38.12 -10.63
C ASP A 35 21.43 37.77 -9.12
N THR A 36 22.53 37.16 -8.67
CA THR A 36 22.75 36.70 -7.28
C THR A 36 22.56 37.78 -6.22
N GLY A 37 22.54 39.06 -6.60
CA GLY A 37 22.28 40.20 -5.72
C GLY A 37 20.83 40.38 -5.24
N LYS A 38 19.84 39.70 -5.83
CA LYS A 38 18.40 39.92 -5.50
C LYS A 38 17.85 39.09 -4.33
N GLY A 39 18.62 38.16 -3.74
CA GLY A 39 18.24 37.45 -2.51
C GLY A 39 16.96 36.59 -2.60
N ILE A 40 16.55 36.15 -3.79
CA ILE A 40 15.34 35.34 -4.00
C ILE A 40 15.67 33.87 -3.78
N ILE A 41 14.82 33.16 -3.01
CA ILE A 41 14.95 31.72 -2.76
C ILE A 41 13.79 30.98 -3.42
N PHE A 42 14.12 30.01 -4.29
CA PHE A 42 13.14 29.14 -4.92
C PHE A 42 12.95 27.85 -4.12
N LEU A 43 11.68 27.55 -3.79
CA LEU A 43 11.27 26.31 -3.12
C LEU A 43 10.26 25.59 -4.01
N ALA A 44 10.52 24.32 -4.31
CA ALA A 44 9.63 23.46 -5.09
C ALA A 44 9.43 22.11 -4.38
N ALA A 45 8.24 21.51 -4.56
CA ALA A 45 7.91 20.20 -4.01
C ALA A 45 7.39 19.28 -5.12
N THR A 46 7.82 18.02 -5.11
CA THR A 46 7.31 16.98 -6.03
C THR A 46 7.24 15.64 -5.32
N ASN A 47 6.24 14.84 -5.67
CA ASN A 47 6.16 13.42 -5.28
C ASN A 47 6.85 12.50 -6.31
N ARG A 48 7.16 13.02 -7.51
CA ARG A 48 7.73 12.26 -8.63
C ARG A 48 8.97 12.95 -9.19
N ARG A 49 10.09 12.74 -8.51
CA ARG A 49 11.42 13.19 -8.95
C ARG A 49 11.80 12.59 -10.31
N ASP A 50 11.39 11.35 -10.56
CA ASP A 50 11.67 10.58 -11.76
C ASP A 50 11.14 11.23 -13.03
N LEU A 51 10.06 12.01 -12.93
CA LEU A 51 9.46 12.72 -14.05
C LEU A 51 9.96 14.15 -14.26
N LEU A 52 10.85 14.65 -13.39
CA LEU A 52 11.37 15.99 -13.55
C LEU A 52 12.38 16.04 -14.69
N ASP A 53 12.32 17.11 -15.48
CA ASP A 53 13.36 17.40 -16.47
C ASP A 53 14.72 17.52 -15.77
N PRO A 54 15.75 16.75 -16.18
CA PRO A 54 17.11 16.85 -15.66
C PRO A 54 17.69 18.26 -15.70
N ALA A 55 17.25 19.11 -16.63
CA ALA A 55 17.64 20.49 -16.76
C ALA A 55 17.30 21.32 -15.50
N LEU A 56 16.16 21.08 -14.85
CA LEU A 56 15.79 21.77 -13.59
C LEU A 56 16.73 21.43 -12.43
N LEU A 57 17.34 20.25 -12.47
CA LEU A 57 18.14 19.67 -11.39
C LEU A 57 19.64 19.99 -11.49
N ARG A 58 20.04 20.78 -12.50
CA ARG A 58 21.42 21.25 -12.72
C ARG A 58 21.79 22.34 -11.71
N PRO A 59 23.09 22.48 -11.36
CA PRO A 59 23.60 23.56 -10.52
C PRO A 59 23.20 24.96 -11.03
N GLY A 60 22.87 25.88 -10.13
CA GLY A 60 22.33 27.21 -10.41
C GLY A 60 20.80 27.31 -10.45
N ARG A 61 20.08 26.17 -10.36
CA ARG A 61 18.61 26.10 -10.43
C ARG A 61 18.06 25.46 -9.15
N LEU A 62 17.52 24.23 -9.22
CA LEU A 62 17.06 23.47 -8.05
C LEU A 62 18.18 22.60 -7.47
N ASP A 63 19.18 23.28 -6.91
CA ASP A 63 20.44 22.66 -6.47
C ASP A 63 20.26 21.79 -5.22
N ARG A 64 19.51 22.31 -4.25
CA ARG A 64 19.28 21.65 -2.95
C ARG A 64 18.08 20.72 -3.02
N LYS A 65 18.35 19.43 -2.86
CA LYS A 65 17.36 18.35 -2.94
C LYS A 65 17.15 17.77 -1.55
N ILE A 66 16.04 18.13 -0.91
CA ILE A 66 15.69 17.66 0.43
C ILE A 66 14.59 16.61 0.28
N LYS A 67 14.88 15.36 0.64
CA LYS A 67 13.89 14.28 0.65
C LYS A 67 13.19 14.24 1.99
N ILE A 68 11.88 14.49 1.99
CA ILE A 68 11.03 14.32 3.18
C ILE A 68 10.46 12.91 3.16
N LEU A 69 10.82 12.11 4.17
CA LEU A 69 10.28 10.76 4.34
C LEU A 69 9.03 10.78 5.24
N PRO A 70 8.16 9.77 5.14
CA PRO A 70 7.10 9.57 6.12
C PRO A 70 7.64 9.53 7.55
N PRO A 71 6.89 10.06 8.53
CA PRO A 71 7.36 10.17 9.91
C PRO A 71 7.57 8.81 10.57
N ASN A 72 8.64 8.70 11.37
CA ASN A 72 8.87 7.59 12.29
C ASN A 72 7.93 7.68 13.51
N ALA A 73 7.93 6.68 14.39
CA ALA A 73 7.03 6.66 15.56
C ALA A 73 7.15 7.94 16.44
N LYS A 74 8.38 8.41 16.69
CA LYS A 74 8.60 9.66 17.44
C LYS A 74 8.05 10.89 16.70
N GLY A 75 8.32 11.00 15.39
CA GLY A 75 7.79 12.09 14.57
C GLY A 75 6.27 12.06 14.47
N ARG A 76 5.64 10.88 14.45
CA ARG A 76 4.17 10.75 14.52
C ARG A 76 3.63 11.25 15.84
N LEU A 77 4.27 10.93 16.96
CA LEU A 77 3.92 11.46 18.28
C LEU A 77 4.00 12.99 18.29
N ASP A 78 5.09 13.56 17.78
CA ASP A 78 5.29 15.01 17.76
C ASP A 78 4.24 15.72 16.88
N ILE A 79 3.92 15.15 15.71
CA ILE A 79 2.85 15.64 14.85
C ILE A 79 1.50 15.56 15.57
N LEU A 80 1.17 14.42 16.18
CA LEU A 80 -0.08 14.24 16.94
C LEU A 80 -0.19 15.27 18.06
N LYS A 81 0.89 15.55 18.80
CA LYS A 81 0.91 16.59 19.84
C LYS A 81 0.61 17.99 19.29
N ILE A 82 1.22 18.36 18.15
CA ILE A 82 0.97 19.65 17.49
C ILE A 82 -0.51 19.81 17.12
N HIS A 83 -1.13 18.75 16.60
CA HIS A 83 -2.55 18.78 16.23
C HIS A 83 -3.48 18.67 17.44
N ALA A 84 -3.12 17.89 18.45
CA ALA A 84 -3.86 17.76 19.70
C ALA A 84 -3.92 19.10 20.45
N ASN A 85 -2.86 19.91 20.43
CA ASN A 85 -2.84 21.24 21.06
C ASN A 85 -3.88 22.22 20.46
N LYS A 86 -4.41 21.95 19.27
CA LYS A 86 -5.42 22.79 18.61
C LYS A 86 -6.86 22.43 19.00
N VAL A 87 -7.06 21.33 19.73
CA VAL A 87 -8.37 20.80 20.10
C VAL A 87 -8.41 20.45 21.59
N LYS A 88 -9.62 20.37 22.17
CA LYS A 88 -9.78 19.98 23.56
C LYS A 88 -9.76 18.46 23.68
N ILE A 89 -8.60 17.90 24.04
CA ILE A 89 -8.39 16.47 24.27
C ILE A 89 -8.35 16.17 25.77
N SER A 90 -8.87 15.01 26.18
CA SER A 90 -8.82 14.55 27.56
C SER A 90 -7.41 14.03 27.91
N ASP A 91 -6.95 14.26 29.14
CA ASP A 91 -5.66 13.74 29.63
C ASP A 91 -5.59 12.20 29.66
N SER A 92 -6.75 11.54 29.57
CA SER A 92 -6.87 10.09 29.46
C SER A 92 -6.41 9.53 28.11
N VAL A 93 -6.16 10.40 27.11
CA VAL A 93 -5.82 9.95 25.76
C VAL A 93 -4.32 9.69 25.62
N ASP A 94 -3.97 8.43 25.34
CA ASP A 94 -2.57 8.07 25.09
C ASP A 94 -2.20 8.20 23.61
N LEU A 95 -1.64 9.37 23.26
CA LEU A 95 -1.13 9.64 21.91
C LEU A 95 0.08 8.75 21.54
N SER A 96 0.79 8.18 22.52
CA SER A 96 1.98 7.36 22.26
C SER A 96 1.61 6.00 21.69
N SER A 97 0.54 5.38 22.20
CA SER A 97 -0.10 4.21 21.62
C SER A 97 -0.40 4.40 20.13
N TYR A 98 -1.11 5.47 19.76
CA TYR A 98 -1.46 5.72 18.35
C TYR A 98 -0.23 5.97 17.48
N ALA A 99 0.78 6.67 18.00
CA ALA A 99 2.03 6.88 17.28
C ALA A 99 2.76 5.57 16.96
N GLN A 100 2.70 4.56 17.83
CA GLN A 100 3.29 3.24 17.60
C GLN A 100 2.44 2.39 16.65
N ASN A 101 1.12 2.40 16.85
CA ASN A 101 0.18 1.50 16.17
C ASN A 101 -0.26 1.96 14.77
N LEU A 102 0.15 3.16 14.33
CA LEU A 102 -0.19 3.71 13.00
C LEU A 102 1.04 3.82 12.07
N PRO A 103 1.73 2.72 11.72
CA PRO A 103 2.87 2.76 10.81
C PRO A 103 2.44 3.17 9.40
N GLY A 104 3.29 3.95 8.72
CA GLY A 104 3.05 4.40 7.35
C GLY A 104 2.08 5.58 7.20
N TRP A 105 1.47 6.05 8.29
CA TRP A 105 0.61 7.23 8.24
C TRP A 105 1.42 8.50 8.03
N SER A 106 1.01 9.31 7.05
CA SER A 106 1.60 10.62 6.78
C SER A 106 1.16 11.66 7.80
N GLY A 107 1.88 12.78 7.91
CA GLY A 107 1.50 13.87 8.80
C GLY A 107 0.09 14.41 8.52
N ALA A 108 -0.30 14.49 7.25
CA ALA A 108 -1.65 14.89 6.85
C ALA A 108 -2.72 13.91 7.35
N ARG A 109 -2.45 12.60 7.30
CA ARG A 109 -3.41 11.59 7.79
C ARG A 109 -3.55 11.60 9.31
N LEU A 110 -2.47 11.90 10.03
CA LEU A 110 -2.51 12.10 11.49
C LEU A 110 -3.27 13.38 11.87
N ALA A 111 -3.12 14.45 11.10
CA ALA A 111 -3.91 15.66 11.27
C ALA A 111 -5.40 15.38 11.07
N GLN A 112 -5.74 14.61 10.02
CA GLN A 112 -7.10 14.19 9.73
C GLN A 112 -7.68 13.30 10.85
N LEU A 113 -6.86 12.44 11.48
CA LEU A 113 -7.28 11.62 12.62
C LEU A 113 -7.82 12.48 13.76
N VAL A 114 -7.05 13.48 14.19
CA VAL A 114 -7.44 14.37 15.28
C VAL A 114 -8.71 15.15 14.92
N GLN A 115 -8.84 15.58 13.66
CA GLN A 115 -10.03 16.27 13.18
C GLN A 115 -11.27 15.37 13.16
N GLU A 116 -11.15 14.13 12.69
CA GLU A 116 -12.25 13.17 12.68
C GLU A 116 -12.65 12.77 14.11
N ALA A 117 -11.69 12.60 15.02
CA ALA A 117 -11.97 12.36 16.44
C ALA A 117 -12.73 13.52 17.09
N ALA A 118 -12.39 14.77 16.74
CA ALA A 118 -13.15 15.94 17.17
C ALA A 118 -14.60 15.91 16.66
N LEU A 119 -14.81 15.53 15.40
CA LEU A 119 -16.15 15.39 14.83
C LEU A 119 -16.96 14.26 15.50
N VAL A 120 -16.32 13.13 15.83
CA VAL A 120 -16.94 12.03 16.59
C VAL A 120 -17.35 12.50 17.97
N ALA A 121 -16.45 13.19 18.70
CA ALA A 121 -16.71 13.73 20.02
C ALA A 121 -17.92 14.69 20.01
N VAL A 122 -17.97 15.61 19.03
CA VAL A 122 -19.11 16.54 18.86
C VAL A 122 -20.41 15.80 18.58
N ARG A 123 -20.40 14.77 17.71
CA ARG A 123 -21.59 13.96 17.41
C ARG A 123 -22.11 13.21 18.63
N LYS A 124 -21.22 12.76 19.52
CA LYS A 124 -21.56 12.10 20.79
C LYS A 124 -21.80 13.09 21.94
N GLN A 125 -21.78 14.40 21.68
CA GLN A 125 -21.95 15.45 22.68
C GLN A 125 -20.92 15.39 23.82
N HIS A 126 -19.70 14.93 23.53
CA HIS A 126 -18.60 14.95 24.49
C HIS A 126 -18.01 16.37 24.63
N ASN A 127 -17.62 16.73 25.85
CA ASN A 127 -17.01 18.04 26.16
C ASN A 127 -15.51 18.14 25.77
N SER A 128 -14.89 17.00 25.46
CA SER A 128 -13.50 16.83 25.05
C SER A 128 -13.35 15.52 24.29
N ILE A 129 -12.32 15.40 23.45
CA ILE A 129 -12.02 14.15 22.74
C ILE A 129 -11.55 13.10 23.73
N LEU A 130 -12.23 11.95 23.76
CA LEU A 130 -11.89 10.80 24.57
C LEU A 130 -11.12 9.74 23.74
N GLN A 131 -10.51 8.77 24.42
CA GLN A 131 -9.80 7.66 23.77
C GLN A 131 -10.74 6.91 22.81
N SER A 132 -11.99 6.66 23.22
CA SER A 132 -13.01 6.01 22.39
C SER A 132 -13.34 6.76 21.09
N ASP A 133 -13.20 8.08 21.08
CA ASP A 133 -13.47 8.90 19.88
C ASP A 133 -12.30 8.85 18.91
N MET A 134 -11.07 8.79 19.45
CA MET A 134 -9.86 8.54 18.67
C MET A 134 -9.88 7.14 18.05
N ASP A 135 -10.27 6.12 18.81
CA ASP A 135 -10.40 4.74 18.31
C ASP A 135 -11.42 4.65 17.16
N GLU A 136 -12.61 5.24 17.34
CA GLU A 136 -13.62 5.27 16.27
C GLU A 136 -13.13 6.05 15.04
N ALA A 137 -12.38 7.13 15.24
CA ALA A 137 -11.79 7.89 14.14
C ALA A 137 -10.73 7.09 13.38
N VAL A 138 -9.89 6.30 14.07
CA VAL A 138 -8.97 5.35 13.43
C VAL A 138 -9.75 4.35 12.59
N ASP A 139 -10.81 3.76 13.13
CA ASP A 139 -11.64 2.79 12.42
C ASP A 139 -12.26 3.40 11.15
N ARG A 140 -12.82 4.61 11.26
CA ARG A 140 -13.40 5.31 10.10
C ARG A 140 -12.37 5.63 9.03
N LEU A 141 -11.17 6.03 9.42
CA LEU A 141 -10.11 6.35 8.46
C LEU A 141 -9.44 5.10 7.86
N THR A 142 -9.56 3.95 8.50
CA THR A 142 -8.91 2.70 8.04
C THR A 142 -9.89 1.81 7.27
N VAL A 143 -11.08 1.59 7.83
CA VAL A 143 -12.13 0.70 7.30
C VAL A 143 -13.20 1.47 6.52
N GLY A 144 -13.40 2.75 6.85
CA GLY A 144 -14.47 3.58 6.30
C GLY A 144 -15.63 3.78 7.27
N PRO A 145 -16.56 4.70 6.96
CA PRO A 145 -17.70 4.98 7.83
C PRO A 145 -18.60 3.74 7.96
N LYS A 146 -19.07 3.47 9.19
CA LYS A 146 -20.03 2.40 9.46
C LYS A 146 -21.29 2.64 8.63
N ARG A 147 -21.63 1.70 7.74
CA ARG A 147 -22.86 1.74 6.95
C ARG A 147 -24.04 1.41 7.86
N MET A 148 -24.69 2.44 8.40
CA MET A 148 -25.84 2.30 9.32
C MET A 148 -27.14 1.84 8.63
N GLY A 149 -27.18 1.73 7.29
CA GLY A 149 -28.40 1.47 6.52
C GLY A 149 -28.50 0.11 5.83
N VAL A 150 -27.54 -0.81 6.04
CA VAL A 150 -27.65 -2.20 5.55
C VAL A 150 -27.72 -3.11 6.77
N GLU A 151 -28.91 -3.24 7.34
CA GLU A 151 -29.17 -4.34 8.27
C GLU A 151 -29.07 -5.63 7.49
N LEU A 152 -27.94 -6.31 7.66
CA LEU A 152 -27.80 -7.69 7.24
C LEU A 152 -28.82 -8.49 8.05
N GLY A 153 -29.66 -9.30 7.40
CA GLY A 153 -30.45 -10.31 8.10
C GLY A 153 -29.54 -11.24 8.90
N TYR A 154 -30.10 -11.96 9.87
CA TYR A 154 -29.34 -12.84 10.78
C TYR A 154 -28.33 -13.74 10.05
N GLN A 155 -28.72 -14.34 8.93
CA GLN A 155 -27.81 -15.15 8.10
C GLN A 155 -26.63 -14.35 7.54
N GLY A 156 -26.84 -13.11 7.11
CA GLY A 156 -25.79 -12.22 6.63
C GLY A 156 -24.82 -11.82 7.74
N GLN A 157 -25.32 -11.60 8.95
CA GLN A 157 -24.49 -11.33 10.14
C GLN A 157 -23.65 -12.55 10.52
N CYS A 158 -24.24 -13.75 10.55
CA CYS A 158 -23.51 -15.00 10.80
C CYS A 158 -22.38 -15.24 9.79
N ARG A 159 -22.62 -15.03 8.49
CA ARG A 159 -21.58 -15.18 7.46
C ARG A 159 -20.46 -14.15 7.61
N ARG A 160 -20.80 -12.89 7.94
CA ARG A 160 -19.82 -11.85 8.21
C ARG A 160 -18.95 -12.18 9.43
N ALA A 161 -19.58 -12.55 10.55
CA ALA A 161 -18.89 -12.97 11.76
C ALA A 161 -17.97 -14.17 11.48
N THR A 162 -18.43 -15.15 10.68
CA THR A 162 -17.62 -16.30 10.28
C THR A 162 -16.38 -15.87 9.47
N THR A 163 -16.53 -14.90 8.57
CA THR A 163 -15.42 -14.36 7.78
C THR A 163 -14.39 -13.64 8.67
N GLU A 164 -14.86 -12.73 9.54
CA GLU A 164 -13.99 -11.93 10.42
C GLU A 164 -13.27 -12.81 11.45
N VAL A 165 -14.00 -13.75 12.07
CA VAL A 165 -13.43 -14.72 13.01
C VAL A 165 -12.46 -15.67 12.31
N GLY A 166 -12.76 -16.09 11.07
CA GLY A 166 -11.86 -16.94 10.28
C GLY A 166 -10.49 -16.30 10.06
N VAL A 167 -10.46 -15.01 9.72
CA VAL A 167 -9.22 -14.23 9.60
C VAL A 167 -8.51 -14.13 10.95
N ALA A 168 -9.24 -13.79 12.03
CA ALA A 168 -8.68 -13.60 13.37
C ALA A 168 -8.05 -14.89 13.94
N ILE A 169 -8.77 -16.01 13.87
CA ILE A 169 -8.30 -17.31 14.37
C ILE A 169 -7.11 -17.79 13.54
N THR A 170 -7.15 -17.65 12.21
CA THR A 170 -6.02 -18.02 11.35
C THR A 170 -4.76 -17.24 11.76
N SER A 171 -4.89 -15.94 11.99
CA SER A 171 -3.77 -15.11 12.47
C SER A 171 -3.23 -15.57 13.82
N HIS A 172 -4.13 -15.88 14.76
CA HIS A 172 -3.77 -16.38 16.09
C HIS A 172 -3.04 -17.73 16.02
N LEU A 173 -3.57 -18.68 15.23
CA LEU A 173 -2.98 -20.02 15.07
C LEU A 173 -1.57 -19.94 14.47
N LEU A 174 -1.37 -19.12 13.44
CA LEU A 174 -0.05 -18.96 12.82
C LEU A 174 0.96 -18.34 13.77
N ARG A 175 0.56 -17.34 14.55
CA ARG A 175 1.42 -16.76 15.60
C ARG A 175 1.76 -17.78 16.67
N ARG A 176 0.80 -18.63 17.07
CA ARG A 176 0.95 -19.57 18.18
C ARG A 176 1.76 -20.81 17.82
N TYR A 177 1.50 -21.42 16.67
CA TYR A 177 2.07 -22.71 16.28
C TYR A 177 3.28 -22.59 15.38
N GLU A 178 3.35 -21.55 14.54
CA GLU A 178 4.42 -21.37 13.57
C GLU A 178 5.40 -20.26 13.98
N ASN A 179 5.18 -19.63 15.15
CA ASN A 179 5.89 -18.43 15.59
C ASN A 179 5.96 -17.36 14.48
N ALA A 180 4.96 -17.35 13.61
CA ALA A 180 4.93 -16.49 12.45
C ALA A 180 4.63 -15.05 12.89
N LYS A 181 5.51 -14.11 12.53
CA LYS A 181 5.17 -12.70 12.61
C LYS A 181 4.19 -12.38 11.50
N VAL A 182 2.99 -11.92 11.84
CA VAL A 182 2.00 -11.42 10.88
C VAL A 182 2.04 -9.90 10.94
N GLU A 183 3.12 -9.32 10.44
CA GLU A 183 3.38 -7.88 10.38
C GLU A 183 3.59 -7.41 8.93
N TYR A 184 3.75 -6.10 8.72
CA TYR A 184 3.96 -5.53 7.39
C TYR A 184 5.42 -5.75 6.91
N CYS A 185 5.58 -6.44 5.78
CA CYS A 185 6.77 -6.43 4.93
C CYS A 185 8.07 -7.09 5.45
N GLU A 186 8.02 -8.09 6.34
CA GLU A 186 9.16 -9.00 6.54
C GLU A 186 9.01 -10.23 5.64
N ARG A 187 10.09 -10.68 4.99
CA ARG A 187 10.06 -11.85 4.07
C ARG A 187 9.42 -13.11 4.70
N ILE A 188 9.66 -13.32 5.99
CA ILE A 188 9.17 -14.45 6.78
C ILE A 188 7.65 -14.33 7.07
N SER A 189 7.11 -13.10 7.08
CA SER A 189 5.70 -12.81 7.38
C SER A 189 4.75 -12.95 6.20
N ILE A 190 5.27 -13.01 4.96
CA ILE A 190 4.47 -12.84 3.75
C ILE A 190 3.55 -14.04 3.47
N VAL A 191 4.05 -15.27 3.61
CA VAL A 191 3.22 -16.48 3.44
C VAL A 191 2.16 -16.60 4.55
N PRO A 192 2.50 -16.45 5.85
CA PRO A 192 1.51 -16.38 6.93
C PRO A 192 0.45 -15.31 6.69
N ARG A 193 0.84 -14.12 6.18
CA ARG A 193 -0.11 -13.06 5.81
C ARG A 193 -1.06 -13.48 4.69
N GLY A 194 -0.55 -14.18 3.67
CA GLY A 194 -1.38 -14.77 2.61
C GLY A 194 -2.44 -15.73 3.17
N GLN A 195 -2.04 -16.61 4.09
CA GLN A 195 -2.96 -17.53 4.77
C GLN A 195 -4.02 -16.81 5.61
N VAL A 196 -3.64 -15.74 6.33
CA VAL A 196 -4.61 -14.91 7.08
C VAL A 196 -5.68 -14.29 6.18
N LEU A 197 -5.30 -13.76 5.01
CA LEU A 197 -6.26 -13.22 4.03
C LEU A 197 -7.24 -14.31 3.54
N LEU A 198 -6.77 -15.54 3.40
CA LEU A 198 -7.59 -16.69 3.01
C LEU A 198 -8.47 -17.24 4.13
N GLY A 199 -8.17 -16.91 5.39
CA GLY A 199 -8.82 -17.45 6.58
C GLY A 199 -10.33 -17.24 6.63
N GLY A 200 -10.83 -16.10 6.18
CA GLY A 200 -12.27 -15.82 6.16
C GLY A 200 -13.03 -16.74 5.19
N ARG A 201 -12.48 -16.94 3.98
CA ARG A 201 -13.06 -17.87 2.99
C ARG A 201 -12.98 -19.31 3.46
N ALA A 202 -11.86 -19.70 4.05
CA ALA A 202 -11.65 -21.03 4.60
C ALA A 202 -12.63 -21.32 5.76
N ALA A 203 -12.90 -20.36 6.63
CA ALA A 203 -13.86 -20.50 7.70
C ALA A 203 -15.30 -20.66 7.18
N GLU A 204 -15.71 -19.89 6.18
CA GLU A 204 -17.01 -20.08 5.54
C GLU A 204 -17.15 -21.48 4.94
N GLU A 205 -16.10 -22.01 4.30
CA GLU A 205 -16.12 -23.38 3.76
C GLU A 205 -16.25 -24.43 4.86
N VAL A 206 -15.55 -24.25 5.98
CA VAL A 206 -15.60 -25.19 7.12
C VAL A 206 -16.99 -25.20 7.78
N ILE A 207 -17.68 -24.07 7.83
CA ILE A 207 -18.98 -23.93 8.51
C ILE A 207 -20.16 -24.20 7.57
N TYR A 208 -20.15 -23.64 6.36
CA TYR A 208 -21.28 -23.65 5.41
C TYR A 208 -21.02 -24.53 4.17
N GLY A 209 -19.83 -25.12 4.03
CA GLY A 209 -19.48 -25.94 2.88
C GLY A 209 -19.29 -25.12 1.60
N ARG A 210 -19.93 -25.54 0.50
CA ARG A 210 -19.79 -24.86 -0.80
C ARG A 210 -20.64 -23.59 -0.93
N ASP A 211 -21.57 -23.36 -0.01
CA ASP A 211 -22.39 -22.15 0.00
C ASP A 211 -21.66 -21.00 0.70
N THR A 212 -20.93 -20.23 -0.09
CA THR A 212 -20.04 -19.17 0.38
C THR A 212 -20.56 -17.78 0.03
N SER A 213 -20.27 -16.78 0.86
CA SER A 213 -20.69 -15.41 0.61
C SER A 213 -19.70 -14.64 -0.29
N LYS A 214 -20.06 -13.38 -0.59
CA LYS A 214 -19.18 -12.40 -1.24
C LYS A 214 -18.30 -11.62 -0.25
N ALA A 215 -18.41 -11.87 1.06
CA ALA A 215 -17.71 -11.11 2.08
C ALA A 215 -16.17 -11.23 1.96
N SER A 216 -15.68 -12.37 1.48
CA SER A 216 -14.24 -12.63 1.35
C SER A 216 -13.62 -12.23 0.01
N VAL A 217 -14.38 -11.62 -0.92
CA VAL A 217 -13.91 -11.35 -2.30
C VAL A 217 -12.73 -10.39 -2.31
N GLU A 218 -12.77 -9.34 -1.49
CA GLU A 218 -11.67 -8.38 -1.39
C GLU A 218 -10.41 -9.02 -0.79
N TYR A 219 -10.56 -9.87 0.23
CA TYR A 219 -9.45 -10.62 0.80
C TYR A 219 -8.82 -11.58 -0.21
N LEU A 220 -9.61 -12.22 -1.08
CA LEU A 220 -9.10 -13.05 -2.17
C LEU A 220 -8.31 -12.22 -3.19
N ALA A 221 -8.79 -11.03 -3.55
CA ALA A 221 -8.04 -10.12 -4.43
C ALA A 221 -6.69 -9.73 -3.82
N HIS A 222 -6.66 -9.42 -2.52
CA HIS A 222 -5.42 -9.12 -1.81
C HIS A 222 -4.47 -10.33 -1.72
N ALA A 223 -4.99 -11.53 -1.45
CA ALA A 223 -4.21 -12.76 -1.42
C ALA A 223 -3.60 -13.07 -2.79
N SER A 224 -4.38 -12.90 -3.86
CA SER A 224 -3.92 -13.06 -5.25
C SER A 224 -2.84 -12.06 -5.63
N TRP A 225 -3.03 -10.79 -5.27
CA TRP A 225 -2.03 -9.76 -5.48
C TRP A 225 -0.74 -10.10 -4.73
N LEU A 226 -0.83 -10.52 -3.46
CA LEU A 226 0.32 -10.89 -2.65
C LEU A 226 1.07 -12.09 -3.23
N ALA A 227 0.35 -13.14 -3.62
CA ALA A 227 0.92 -14.34 -4.24
C ALA A 227 1.62 -14.02 -5.57
N ARG A 228 1.03 -13.15 -6.41
CA ARG A 228 1.70 -12.68 -7.62
C ARG A 228 3.00 -11.93 -7.29
N LYS A 229 2.99 -11.05 -6.28
CA LYS A 229 4.20 -10.31 -5.88
C LYS A 229 5.29 -11.19 -5.26
N ILE A 230 4.91 -12.27 -4.56
CA ILE A 230 5.84 -13.30 -4.08
C ILE A 230 6.64 -13.90 -5.24
N LEU A 231 5.94 -14.23 -6.34
CA LEU A 231 6.53 -14.88 -7.51
C LEU A 231 7.30 -13.91 -8.41
N THR A 232 6.80 -12.69 -8.60
CA THR A 232 7.38 -11.73 -9.55
C THR A 232 8.41 -10.81 -8.88
N ILE A 233 7.97 -9.98 -7.92
CA ILE A 233 8.79 -8.92 -7.33
C ILE A 233 9.72 -9.45 -6.24
N TRP A 234 9.29 -10.40 -5.42
CA TRP A 234 10.11 -10.85 -4.28
C TRP A 234 10.91 -12.11 -4.59
N ASN A 235 10.54 -12.82 -5.67
CA ASN A 235 11.29 -13.95 -6.19
C ASN A 235 11.68 -14.96 -5.08
N LEU A 236 10.68 -15.38 -4.29
CA LEU A 236 10.93 -16.16 -3.07
C LEU A 236 11.09 -17.67 -3.30
N GLU A 237 10.60 -18.20 -4.42
CA GLU A 237 10.62 -19.64 -4.70
C GLU A 237 11.35 -20.01 -6.01
N ASP A 238 11.37 -19.16 -7.06
CA ASP A 238 12.10 -19.39 -8.33
C ASP A 238 12.07 -18.14 -9.28
N PRO A 239 13.15 -17.72 -9.98
CA PRO A 239 13.20 -16.45 -10.73
C PRO A 239 12.28 -16.36 -11.94
N MET A 240 11.31 -15.44 -11.89
CA MET A 240 10.51 -15.03 -13.04
C MET A 240 10.41 -13.50 -13.10
N VAL A 241 11.04 -12.87 -14.11
CA VAL A 241 11.04 -11.41 -14.28
C VAL A 241 10.02 -11.02 -15.36
N ILE A 242 8.97 -10.29 -14.98
CA ILE A 242 8.01 -9.69 -15.93
C ILE A 242 8.54 -8.32 -16.39
N HIS A 243 8.57 -8.07 -17.69
CA HIS A 243 8.90 -6.75 -18.25
C HIS A 243 7.86 -5.70 -17.80
N GLY A 244 8.31 -4.58 -17.24
CA GLY A 244 7.46 -3.46 -16.81
C GLY A 244 7.07 -3.44 -15.32
N GLU A 245 7.38 -4.47 -14.53
CA GLU A 245 7.31 -4.38 -13.06
C GLU A 245 8.68 -3.94 -12.50
N ALA A 246 8.68 -3.05 -11.49
CA ALA A 246 9.90 -2.58 -10.85
C ALA A 246 10.68 -3.76 -10.24
N PRO A 247 11.92 -4.04 -10.65
CA PRO A 247 12.59 -5.28 -10.26
C PRO A 247 13.26 -5.16 -8.88
N PRO A 248 13.40 -6.25 -8.12
CA PRO A 248 14.23 -6.28 -6.92
C PRO A 248 15.72 -6.42 -7.32
N TRP A 249 16.31 -5.47 -8.03
CA TRP A 249 17.69 -5.66 -8.49
C TRP A 249 18.69 -5.68 -7.31
N ARG A 250 19.46 -6.77 -7.20
CA ARG A 250 20.80 -6.72 -6.60
C ARG A 250 21.75 -6.11 -7.61
N LYS A 251 22.55 -5.12 -7.21
CA LYS A 251 23.72 -4.70 -8.00
C LYS A 251 24.79 -5.78 -7.92
N SER A 252 25.23 -6.30 -9.07
CA SER A 252 26.56 -6.88 -9.20
C SER A 252 27.54 -5.73 -9.36
N PHE A 253 28.43 -5.51 -8.40
CA PHE A 253 29.53 -4.55 -8.59
C PHE A 253 30.59 -5.20 -9.48
N LYS A 254 30.60 -4.85 -10.78
CA LYS A 254 31.82 -4.96 -11.59
C LYS A 254 32.39 -3.56 -11.73
N PHE A 255 33.51 -3.31 -11.06
CA PHE A 255 34.31 -2.13 -11.34
C PHE A 255 34.96 -2.32 -12.71
N VAL A 256 34.44 -1.62 -13.70
CA VAL A 256 35.11 -1.46 -15.00
C VAL A 256 35.30 0.03 -15.18
N GLY A 257 36.55 0.45 -15.45
CA GLY A 257 36.92 1.84 -15.65
C GLY A 257 36.11 2.52 -16.78
N PRO A 258 36.29 3.84 -16.98
CA PRO A 258 35.42 4.61 -17.83
C PRO A 258 35.49 4.12 -19.29
N ARG A 259 34.34 3.73 -19.84
CA ARG A 259 34.16 3.52 -21.29
C ARG A 259 33.78 4.83 -21.96
N LEU A 260 34.19 4.95 -23.22
CA LEU A 260 34.42 6.19 -23.96
C LEU A 260 33.68 6.04 -25.31
N ASP A 261 32.36 5.89 -25.23
CA ASP A 261 31.50 5.61 -26.38
C ASP A 261 30.03 5.92 -26.02
N PHE A 262 29.41 6.78 -26.82
CA PHE A 262 28.08 7.40 -26.60
C PHE A 262 26.94 6.69 -27.37
N GLU A 263 27.12 5.45 -27.82
CA GLU A 263 26.17 4.74 -28.71
C GLU A 263 25.68 3.37 -28.16
N GLY A 264 25.59 3.21 -26.84
CA GLY A 264 25.03 2.00 -26.21
C GLY A 264 23.55 2.14 -25.85
N ASP A 265 22.78 1.04 -25.96
CA ASP A 265 21.39 1.00 -25.53
C ASP A 265 21.28 1.16 -23.99
N LEU A 266 20.10 1.51 -23.46
CA LEU A 266 19.90 1.84 -22.03
C LEU A 266 20.34 0.69 -21.08
N TYR A 267 20.39 -0.54 -21.59
CA TYR A 267 20.76 -1.76 -20.88
C TYR A 267 22.28 -1.97 -20.76
N ASP A 268 23.05 -1.56 -21.77
CA ASP A 268 24.52 -1.68 -21.76
C ASP A 268 25.16 -0.75 -20.73
N HIS A 269 24.51 0.36 -20.42
CA HIS A 269 24.98 1.35 -19.43
C HIS A 269 24.97 0.83 -17.98
N TYR A 270 24.24 -0.26 -17.71
CA TYR A 270 24.05 -0.80 -16.36
C TYR A 270 24.46 -2.27 -16.20
N ASP A 271 25.14 -2.86 -17.20
CA ASP A 271 25.45 -4.31 -17.24
C ASP A 271 24.19 -5.18 -16.99
N LEU A 272 23.02 -4.74 -17.49
CA LEU A 272 21.76 -5.48 -17.35
C LEU A 272 21.54 -6.35 -18.58
N ILE A 273 21.44 -7.66 -18.38
CA ILE A 273 21.02 -8.59 -19.43
C ILE A 273 19.51 -8.42 -19.61
N GLU A 274 19.07 -8.03 -20.81
CA GLU A 274 17.65 -8.01 -21.14
C GLU A 274 17.12 -9.46 -21.13
N PRO A 275 16.16 -9.81 -20.27
CA PRO A 275 15.62 -11.17 -20.26
C PRO A 275 14.90 -11.43 -21.59
N PRO A 276 14.99 -12.65 -22.14
CA PRO A 276 14.30 -12.99 -23.37
C PRO A 276 12.79 -12.81 -23.22
N LEU A 277 12.13 -12.28 -24.25
CA LEU A 277 10.69 -12.09 -24.32
C LEU A 277 9.97 -13.44 -24.19
N ASN A 278 9.58 -13.79 -22.96
CA ASN A 278 8.77 -14.97 -22.69
C ASN A 278 7.28 -14.60 -22.86
N PHE A 279 6.75 -14.82 -24.06
CA PHE A 279 5.34 -14.58 -24.39
C PHE A 279 4.36 -15.39 -23.52
N ASN A 280 4.82 -16.49 -22.90
CA ASN A 280 4.03 -17.32 -22.00
C ASN A 280 4.22 -16.98 -20.52
N LEU A 281 5.04 -15.98 -20.19
CA LEU A 281 5.39 -15.65 -18.81
C LEU A 281 4.17 -15.28 -17.98
N GLU A 282 3.24 -14.51 -18.55
CA GLU A 282 2.03 -14.11 -17.84
C GLU A 282 1.15 -15.31 -17.49
N ALA A 283 0.99 -16.25 -18.42
CA ALA A 283 0.25 -17.49 -18.19
C ALA A 283 0.93 -18.37 -17.14
N GLN A 284 2.27 -18.49 -17.18
CA GLN A 284 3.05 -19.23 -16.18
C GLN A 284 2.96 -18.59 -14.80
N VAL A 285 3.01 -17.26 -14.70
CA VAL A 285 2.84 -16.52 -13.45
C VAL A 285 1.43 -16.72 -12.91
N ALA A 286 0.40 -16.66 -13.76
CA ALA A 286 -0.98 -16.91 -13.35
C ALA A 286 -1.16 -18.33 -12.78
N GLN A 287 -0.64 -19.34 -13.49
CA GLN A 287 -0.70 -20.74 -13.04
C GLN A 287 -0.01 -20.94 -11.69
N ARG A 288 1.25 -20.48 -11.55
CA ARG A 288 1.99 -20.59 -10.29
C ARG A 288 1.33 -19.81 -9.15
N THR A 289 0.75 -18.65 -9.46
CA THR A 289 -0.02 -17.86 -8.47
C THR A 289 -1.21 -18.66 -7.96
N GLU A 290 -1.94 -19.33 -8.85
CA GLU A 290 -3.06 -20.19 -8.48
C GLU A 290 -2.61 -21.38 -7.61
N GLU A 291 -1.53 -22.05 -7.99
CA GLU A 291 -0.96 -23.18 -7.24
C GLU A 291 -0.57 -22.78 -5.81
N LEU A 292 0.13 -21.64 -5.66
CA LEU A 292 0.54 -21.10 -4.36
C LEU A 292 -0.66 -20.75 -3.48
N ILE A 293 -1.66 -20.06 -4.04
CA ILE A 293 -2.90 -19.74 -3.31
C ILE A 293 -3.61 -21.02 -2.88
N ARG A 294 -3.69 -22.02 -3.77
CA ARG A 294 -4.37 -23.29 -3.50
C ARG A 294 -3.67 -24.10 -2.41
N ASP A 295 -2.35 -24.04 -2.31
CA ASP A 295 -1.59 -24.65 -1.22
C ASP A 295 -1.83 -23.93 0.12
N MET A 296 -1.68 -22.59 0.14
CA MET A 296 -1.98 -21.79 1.32
C MET A 296 -3.41 -21.99 1.83
N TYR A 297 -4.38 -22.04 0.91
CA TYR A 297 -5.79 -22.26 1.22
C TYR A 297 -6.01 -23.64 1.85
N ARG A 298 -5.46 -24.71 1.26
CA ARG A 298 -5.57 -26.07 1.78
C ARG A 298 -5.01 -26.21 3.20
N LYS A 299 -3.85 -25.61 3.46
CA LYS A 299 -3.25 -25.56 4.81
C LYS A 299 -4.17 -24.84 5.79
N THR A 300 -4.69 -23.68 5.39
CA THR A 300 -5.60 -22.87 6.23
C THR A 300 -6.89 -23.63 6.56
N VAL A 301 -7.52 -24.29 5.58
CA VAL A 301 -8.72 -25.11 5.79
C VAL A 301 -8.42 -26.29 6.74
N SER A 302 -7.30 -26.99 6.58
CA SER A 302 -6.91 -28.09 7.48
C SER A 302 -6.83 -27.61 8.93
N ARG A 303 -6.13 -26.49 9.16
CA ARG A 303 -5.99 -25.89 10.50
C ARG A 303 -7.32 -25.47 11.11
N LEU A 304 -8.19 -24.84 10.33
CA LEU A 304 -9.51 -24.45 10.83
C LEU A 304 -10.42 -25.65 11.11
N ARG A 305 -10.27 -26.76 10.38
CA ARG A 305 -10.95 -28.03 10.68
C ARG A 305 -10.42 -28.67 11.96
N GLU A 306 -9.12 -28.67 12.18
CA GLU A 306 -8.49 -29.14 13.43
C GLU A 306 -9.02 -28.36 14.65
N HIS A 307 -9.22 -27.05 14.50
CA HIS A 307 -9.69 -26.14 15.55
C HIS A 307 -11.18 -25.74 15.42
N HIS A 308 -12.02 -26.63 14.88
CA HIS A 308 -13.42 -26.33 14.58
C HIS A 308 -14.23 -25.87 15.80
N ALA A 309 -14.01 -26.46 16.98
CA ALA A 309 -14.72 -26.07 18.20
C ALA A 309 -14.41 -24.62 18.62
N ALA A 310 -13.14 -24.22 18.54
CA ALA A 310 -12.72 -22.85 18.86
C ALA A 310 -13.30 -21.84 17.85
N LEU A 311 -13.38 -22.22 16.57
CA LEU A 311 -14.02 -21.43 15.52
C LEU A 311 -15.50 -21.19 15.83
N LEU A 312 -16.27 -22.22 16.14
CA LEU A 312 -17.69 -22.11 16.46
C LEU A 312 -17.95 -21.25 17.70
N GLU A 313 -17.22 -21.47 18.78
CA GLU A 313 -17.40 -20.70 20.02
C GLU A 313 -17.07 -19.22 19.80
N THR A 314 -16.00 -18.91 19.06
CA THR A 314 -15.63 -17.51 18.78
C THR A 314 -16.66 -16.82 17.88
N ILE A 315 -17.26 -17.53 16.91
CA ILE A 315 -18.35 -17.00 16.08
C ILE A 315 -19.57 -16.69 16.95
N LYS A 316 -19.95 -17.57 17.87
CA LYS A 316 -21.08 -17.33 18.78
C LYS A 316 -20.84 -16.10 19.64
N VAL A 317 -19.63 -15.94 20.18
CA VAL A 317 -19.25 -14.77 21.00
C VAL A 317 -19.28 -13.48 20.18
N ASN A 318 -18.85 -13.51 18.91
CA ASN A 318 -18.85 -12.34 18.04
C ASN A 318 -20.28 -11.88 17.65
N LEU A 319 -21.24 -12.80 17.64
CA LEU A 319 -22.64 -12.52 17.32
C LEU A 319 -23.44 -11.97 18.51
N GLN A 320 -22.90 -12.03 19.74
CA GLN A 320 -23.51 -11.48 20.96
C GLN A 320 -23.11 -10.01 21.15
#